data_AF-A0A2A3HMI2-F1
#
_entry.id   AF-A0A2A3HMI2-F1
#
_cell.length_a   1.000
_cell.length_b   1.000
_cell.length_c   1.000
_cell.angle_alpha   90.00
_cell.angle_beta   90.00
_cell.angle_gamma   90.00
#
_symmetry.space_group_name_H-M   'P 1'
#
loop_
_entity.id
_entity.type
_entity.pdbx_description
1 polymer ?
#
loop_
_entity_poly.entity_id
_entity_poly.type
_entity_poly.pdbx_seq_one_letter_code
_entity_poly.pdbx_strand_id
1 'polypeptide(L)'
;MTITLTIHVGAASEKSSSSIQAVSSSSSVRSSSSIARSSSSARSSSSAKSSSSVISGSTDLEYISGGASGSGFASRYWDCCKPSCSWTENAGAGNEAKMCSVNGSVISDKNAKSVCQGGSAATCTSQIPIIVNDNLAYAFAAVPASNGGQCGHCYALTFDGTGKHENKAPQQGLKGKVLVVMASNVGTDVAQGQFDVMIPGGGVGIYNGCANMGWGDMGKQYGGLLSDCEDEVGYSKTGSALTSARKTCLTKKCNSVFANDAVAKEGCLFLATWMNAAGNPNHTYREVKCPAALKAQY
;
A
#
# COMPACT_ATOMS: atom_id res chain seq x y z
N MET A 1 -60.59 -1.85 2.01
CA MET A 1 -60.27 -1.29 3.34
C MET A 1 -59.11 -0.34 3.13
N THR A 2 -59.43 0.94 2.98
CA THR A 2 -58.53 2.01 2.58
C THR A 2 -58.11 2.75 3.84
N ILE A 3 -56.82 2.86 4.13
CA ILE A 3 -56.31 3.81 5.13
C ILE A 3 -55.16 4.57 4.51
N THR A 4 -55.50 5.81 4.14
CA THR A 4 -54.64 6.92 3.74
C THR A 4 -53.90 7.44 4.96
N LEU A 5 -52.59 7.72 4.86
CA LEU A 5 -51.89 8.53 5.87
C LEU A 5 -51.19 9.71 5.20
N THR A 6 -51.49 10.88 5.77
CA THR A 6 -51.30 12.24 5.28
C THR A 6 -49.89 12.77 5.51
N ILE A 7 -49.38 13.52 4.53
CA ILE A 7 -48.13 14.30 4.58
C ILE A 7 -48.35 15.58 5.42
N HIS A 8 -47.37 15.98 6.23
CA HIS A 8 -47.24 17.37 6.71
C HIS A 8 -45.92 17.96 6.22
N VAL A 9 -46.05 19.04 5.45
CA VAL A 9 -44.98 19.95 5.01
C VAL A 9 -44.95 21.13 5.98
N GLY A 10 -43.77 21.51 6.45
CA GLY A 10 -43.54 22.76 7.16
C GLY A 10 -42.32 23.46 6.57
N ALA A 11 -42.55 24.61 5.93
CA ALA A 11 -41.55 25.48 5.34
C ALA A 11 -41.34 26.73 6.21
N ALA A 12 -40.11 27.26 6.26
CA ALA A 12 -39.86 28.69 6.44
C ALA A 12 -38.43 29.07 5.97
N SER A 13 -38.40 29.92 4.93
CA SER A 13 -37.38 30.91 4.51
C SER A 13 -36.87 31.77 5.69
N GLU A 14 -35.83 32.60 5.65
CA GLU A 14 -34.79 33.09 4.73
C GLU A 14 -33.89 34.00 5.61
N LYS A 15 -32.61 34.20 5.26
CA LYS A 15 -32.10 35.57 5.03
C LYS A 15 -30.69 35.58 4.45
N SER A 16 -30.57 36.48 3.48
CA SER A 16 -29.45 36.83 2.60
C SER A 16 -28.59 37.95 3.18
N SER A 17 -27.31 38.04 2.75
CA SER A 17 -26.60 39.24 2.22
C SER A 17 -25.10 39.14 2.52
N SER A 18 -24.21 39.06 1.52
CA SER A 18 -23.53 40.17 0.80
C SER A 18 -22.60 40.96 1.75
N SER A 19 -21.27 41.12 1.55
CA SER A 19 -20.63 41.84 0.45
C SER A 19 -19.11 41.99 0.70
N ILE A 20 -18.31 41.97 -0.38
CA ILE A 20 -17.23 42.94 -0.74
C ILE A 20 -16.00 43.05 0.20
N GLN A 21 -14.78 42.75 -0.27
CA GLN A 21 -13.88 43.70 -0.96
C GLN A 21 -12.49 43.10 -1.24
N ALA A 22 -12.01 43.33 -2.46
CA ALA A 22 -10.61 43.16 -2.85
C ALA A 22 -9.77 44.37 -2.37
N VAL A 23 -8.52 44.12 -2.01
CA VAL A 23 -7.46 45.14 -2.05
C VAL A 23 -6.16 44.52 -2.55
N SER A 24 -5.86 44.83 -3.80
CA SER A 24 -4.52 44.84 -4.37
C SER A 24 -3.71 45.96 -3.73
N SER A 25 -2.41 45.75 -3.50
CA SER A 25 -1.43 46.84 -3.44
C SER A 25 -0.04 46.31 -3.79
N SER A 26 0.34 46.64 -5.02
CA SER A 26 1.70 46.69 -5.53
C SER A 26 2.53 47.74 -4.78
N SER A 27 3.79 47.43 -4.50
CA SER A 27 4.83 48.47 -4.47
C SER A 27 6.16 47.91 -4.94
N SER A 28 6.59 48.43 -6.10
CA SER A 28 7.94 48.33 -6.63
C SER A 28 8.79 49.42 -6.00
N VAL A 29 10.02 49.12 -5.58
CA VAL A 29 11.08 50.13 -5.47
C VAL A 29 12.44 49.55 -5.88
N ARG A 30 13.21 50.42 -6.53
CA ARG A 30 14.41 50.22 -7.36
C ARG A 30 15.70 49.94 -6.58
N SER A 31 16.65 49.31 -7.29
CA SER A 31 18.10 49.55 -7.39
C SER A 31 18.89 49.94 -6.13
N SER A 32 20.04 49.32 -5.85
CA SER A 32 21.31 49.75 -6.46
C SER A 32 22.45 48.75 -6.25
N SER A 33 23.34 48.75 -7.23
CA SER A 33 24.63 48.08 -7.38
C SER A 33 25.66 48.38 -6.28
N SER A 34 26.50 47.40 -5.96
CA SER A 34 27.94 47.67 -5.81
C SER A 34 28.78 46.48 -6.29
N ILE A 35 29.79 46.83 -7.07
CA ILE A 35 30.78 45.97 -7.71
C ILE A 35 31.92 45.77 -6.72
N ALA A 36 32.43 44.54 -6.59
CA ALA A 36 33.81 44.30 -6.23
C ALA A 36 34.37 43.12 -7.05
N ARG A 37 35.25 43.46 -7.99
CA ARG A 37 36.21 42.54 -8.61
C ARG A 37 37.30 42.23 -7.59
N SER A 38 37.70 40.97 -7.47
CA SER A 38 39.11 40.62 -7.43
C SER A 38 39.31 39.16 -7.84
N SER A 39 40.27 39.01 -8.72
CA SER A 39 40.67 37.87 -9.52
C SER A 39 41.81 37.09 -8.86
N SER A 40 41.82 35.76 -9.01
CA SER A 40 43.05 35.02 -9.30
C SER A 40 42.75 33.57 -9.71
N SER A 41 43.30 33.21 -10.85
CA SER A 41 43.27 31.92 -11.52
C SER A 41 44.02 30.84 -10.74
N ALA A 42 43.45 29.62 -10.72
CA ALA A 42 44.23 28.38 -10.74
C ALA A 42 43.38 27.28 -11.41
N ARG A 43 43.98 26.59 -12.37
CA ARG A 43 43.38 25.58 -13.25
C ARG A 43 43.96 24.21 -12.89
N SER A 44 43.12 23.18 -13.06
CA SER A 44 43.41 21.73 -13.00
C SER A 44 43.53 21.16 -11.58
N SER A 45 42.92 20.03 -11.20
CA SER A 45 42.61 18.82 -11.97
C SER A 45 41.37 18.08 -11.44
N SER A 46 40.72 17.42 -12.38
CA SER A 46 39.59 16.50 -12.29
C SER A 46 39.59 15.51 -11.11
N SER A 47 38.48 15.50 -10.37
CA SER A 47 37.88 14.28 -9.85
C SER A 47 36.38 14.49 -9.92
N ALA A 48 35.74 13.83 -10.88
CA ALA A 48 34.29 13.85 -11.04
C ALA A 48 33.66 13.24 -9.77
N LYS A 49 33.34 14.09 -8.80
CA LYS A 49 32.29 13.77 -7.83
C LYS A 49 31.02 13.70 -8.65
N SER A 50 30.56 12.48 -8.92
CA SER A 50 29.20 12.24 -9.37
C SER A 50 28.27 13.01 -8.42
N SER A 51 27.74 14.11 -8.92
CA SER A 51 26.62 14.80 -8.34
C SER A 51 25.44 13.82 -8.39
N SER A 52 25.31 13.02 -7.35
CA SER A 52 24.05 12.40 -7.01
C SER A 52 23.08 13.55 -6.72
N SER A 53 22.34 13.93 -7.76
CA SER A 53 21.12 14.70 -7.66
C SER A 53 20.27 14.10 -6.56
N VAL A 54 20.23 14.80 -5.43
CA VAL A 54 19.41 14.46 -4.28
C VAL A 54 17.96 14.57 -4.74
N ILE A 55 17.34 13.43 -5.06
CA ILE A 55 15.89 13.35 -5.16
C ILE A 55 15.37 13.32 -3.73
N SER A 56 14.62 14.36 -3.39
CA SER A 56 13.94 14.59 -2.12
C SER A 56 13.21 13.34 -1.63
N GLY A 57 13.56 12.85 -0.44
CA GLY A 57 12.84 11.79 0.29
C GLY A 57 13.69 10.58 0.67
N SER A 58 14.89 10.76 1.24
CA SER A 58 15.72 9.62 1.67
C SER A 58 15.03 8.83 2.77
N THR A 59 14.38 7.75 2.36
CA THR A 59 14.10 6.64 3.25
C THR A 59 15.47 6.04 3.59
N ASP A 60 15.86 6.00 4.86
CA ASP A 60 17.14 5.41 5.32
C ASP A 60 17.10 3.89 5.14
N LEU A 61 17.09 3.46 3.88
CA LEU A 61 17.06 2.07 3.46
C LEU A 61 18.46 1.63 3.08
N GLU A 62 18.90 0.53 3.68
CA GLU A 62 20.18 -0.07 3.34
C GLU A 62 19.99 -1.08 2.19
N TYR A 63 20.40 -0.70 1.00
CA TYR A 63 20.32 -1.55 -0.19
C TYR A 63 21.39 -2.66 -0.18
N ILE A 64 21.00 -3.86 -0.59
CA ILE A 64 21.93 -4.98 -0.73
C ILE A 64 22.72 -4.81 -2.04
N SER A 65 24.05 -4.75 -1.94
CA SER A 65 24.91 -4.68 -3.12
C SER A 65 24.80 -5.98 -3.93
N GLY A 66 24.47 -5.88 -5.21
CA GLY A 66 24.21 -7.04 -6.08
C GLY A 66 22.90 -7.77 -5.77
N GLY A 67 22.07 -7.24 -4.86
CA GLY A 67 20.76 -7.79 -4.56
C GLY A 67 19.79 -7.67 -5.74
N ALA A 68 18.72 -8.45 -5.70
CA ALA A 68 17.78 -8.51 -6.80
C ALA A 68 17.13 -7.15 -7.07
N SER A 69 16.91 -6.85 -8.34
CA SER A 69 16.28 -5.60 -8.76
C SER A 69 15.59 -5.74 -10.12
N GLY A 70 14.64 -4.85 -10.38
CA GLY A 70 13.90 -4.84 -11.65
C GLY A 70 12.71 -3.90 -11.61
N SER A 71 11.77 -4.16 -12.52
CA SER A 71 10.51 -3.43 -12.63
C SER A 71 9.34 -4.39 -12.61
N GLY A 72 8.16 -3.89 -12.26
CA GLY A 72 6.94 -4.66 -12.26
C GLY A 72 5.78 -3.90 -11.64
N PHE A 73 4.90 -4.61 -10.96
CA PHE A 73 3.67 -4.04 -10.41
C PHE A 73 3.27 -4.72 -9.10
N ALA A 74 2.66 -3.94 -8.21
CA ALA A 74 2.07 -4.49 -7.01
C ALA A 74 0.67 -5.02 -7.32
N SER A 75 0.33 -6.20 -6.84
CA SER A 75 -1.06 -6.60 -6.63
C SER A 75 -1.38 -6.54 -5.13
N ARG A 76 -2.53 -7.07 -4.75
CA ARG A 76 -3.03 -7.08 -3.38
C ARG A 76 -3.78 -8.38 -3.15
N TYR A 77 -3.59 -8.98 -1.98
CA TYR A 77 -4.34 -10.16 -1.57
C TYR A 77 -4.42 -10.27 -0.05
N TRP A 78 -5.37 -11.06 0.41
CA TRP A 78 -5.39 -11.64 1.75
C TRP A 78 -6.32 -12.84 1.74
N ASP A 79 -5.75 -14.05 1.75
CA ASP A 79 -6.45 -15.33 1.66
C ASP A 79 -6.59 -16.04 3.00
N CYS A 80 -5.99 -15.47 4.05
CA CYS A 80 -5.87 -16.03 5.41
C CYS A 80 -5.09 -17.35 5.51
N CYS A 81 -4.53 -17.87 4.42
CA CYS A 81 -3.77 -19.11 4.43
C CYS A 81 -2.50 -18.98 5.28
N LYS A 82 -1.98 -20.11 5.77
CA LYS A 82 -0.61 -20.17 6.30
C LYS A 82 0.36 -19.71 5.20
N PRO A 83 1.21 -18.68 5.44
CA PRO A 83 2.19 -18.23 4.45
C PRO A 83 3.20 -19.34 4.11
N SER A 84 3.63 -19.45 2.85
CA SER A 84 4.54 -20.54 2.44
C SER A 84 5.90 -20.48 3.16
N CYS A 85 6.36 -19.31 3.59
CA CYS A 85 7.57 -19.17 4.40
C CYS A 85 7.39 -19.57 5.87
N SER A 86 6.20 -19.99 6.30
CA SER A 86 6.00 -20.56 7.64
C SER A 86 6.38 -22.05 7.69
N TRP A 87 6.73 -22.63 6.55
CA TRP A 87 7.22 -24.01 6.44
C TRP A 87 8.75 -24.04 6.53
N THR A 88 9.27 -24.92 7.38
CA THR A 88 10.72 -25.03 7.65
C THR A 88 11.49 -25.38 6.40
N GLU A 89 10.93 -26.24 5.56
CA GLU A 89 11.49 -26.69 4.29
C GLU A 89 11.62 -25.56 3.25
N ASN A 90 10.81 -24.51 3.35
CA ASN A 90 10.86 -23.37 2.44
C ASN A 90 11.75 -22.26 2.97
N ALA A 91 11.70 -22.00 4.28
CA ALA A 91 12.35 -20.83 4.88
C ALA A 91 13.75 -21.11 5.43
N GLY A 92 14.04 -22.38 5.76
CA GLY A 92 15.19 -22.78 6.54
C GLY A 92 14.92 -22.67 8.05
N ALA A 93 15.52 -23.57 8.82
CA ALA A 93 15.32 -23.63 10.26
C ALA A 93 15.74 -22.32 10.95
N GLY A 94 14.79 -21.67 11.65
CA GLY A 94 15.01 -20.42 12.37
C GLY A 94 14.68 -19.15 11.57
N ASN A 95 14.24 -19.29 10.32
CA ASN A 95 13.80 -18.20 9.46
C ASN A 95 12.32 -18.37 9.03
N GLU A 96 11.54 -19.18 9.75
CA GLU A 96 10.14 -19.38 9.42
C GLU A 96 9.30 -18.15 9.77
N ALA A 97 8.38 -17.78 8.87
CA ALA A 97 7.37 -16.78 9.14
C ALA A 97 6.39 -17.28 10.23
N LYS A 98 5.93 -16.36 11.07
CA LYS A 98 4.90 -16.57 12.07
C LYS A 98 3.57 -16.90 11.41
N MET A 99 2.88 -17.81 12.05
CA MET A 99 1.51 -18.18 11.75
C MET A 99 0.68 -18.16 13.02
N CYS A 100 -0.60 -17.91 12.86
CA CYS A 100 -1.55 -17.76 13.95
C CYS A 100 -2.74 -18.69 13.72
N SER A 101 -3.47 -19.00 14.78
CA SER A 101 -4.82 -19.52 14.67
C SER A 101 -5.77 -18.44 14.12
N VAL A 102 -6.97 -18.84 13.69
CA VAL A 102 -8.02 -17.89 13.28
C VAL A 102 -8.44 -16.92 14.38
N ASN A 103 -8.16 -17.25 15.64
CA ASN A 103 -8.40 -16.37 16.80
C ASN A 103 -7.22 -15.43 17.10
N GLY A 104 -6.18 -15.41 16.27
CA GLY A 104 -5.01 -14.53 16.41
C GLY A 104 -3.89 -15.05 17.32
N SER A 105 -4.06 -16.19 17.99
CA SER A 105 -2.98 -16.78 18.82
C SER A 105 -1.87 -17.34 17.94
N VAL A 106 -0.61 -16.97 18.21
CA VAL A 106 0.58 -17.52 17.52
C VAL A 106 0.66 -19.04 17.70
N ILE A 107 0.96 -19.75 16.62
CA ILE A 107 1.16 -21.21 16.61
C ILE A 107 2.65 -21.50 16.48
N SER A 108 3.20 -22.24 17.45
CA SER A 108 4.61 -22.65 17.45
C SER A 108 4.87 -23.99 16.76
N ASP A 109 3.85 -24.84 16.61
CA ASP A 109 3.97 -26.09 15.86
C ASP A 109 4.13 -25.78 14.36
N LYS A 110 5.39 -25.79 13.90
CA LYS A 110 5.77 -25.52 12.51
C LYS A 110 5.08 -26.45 11.50
N ASN A 111 4.61 -27.62 11.92
CA ASN A 111 3.89 -28.59 11.09
C ASN A 111 2.38 -28.37 11.05
N ALA A 112 1.85 -27.40 11.82
CA ALA A 112 0.43 -27.08 11.81
C ALA A 112 -0.03 -26.79 10.37
N LYS A 113 -1.07 -27.50 9.97
CA LYS A 113 -1.61 -27.45 8.61
C LYS A 113 -2.31 -26.11 8.36
N SER A 114 -2.23 -25.61 7.13
CA SER A 114 -2.90 -24.38 6.72
C SER A 114 -4.42 -24.48 6.85
N VAL A 115 -5.09 -23.40 7.25
CA VAL A 115 -6.57 -23.28 7.22
C VAL A 115 -7.11 -23.51 5.80
N CYS A 116 -6.36 -23.12 4.77
CA CYS A 116 -6.72 -23.37 3.36
C CYS A 116 -6.60 -24.84 2.94
N GLN A 117 -6.12 -25.69 3.84
CA GLN A 117 -6.05 -27.14 3.65
C GLN A 117 -6.78 -27.89 4.79
N GLY A 118 -7.67 -27.21 5.51
CA GLY A 118 -8.46 -27.79 6.61
C GLY A 118 -7.70 -27.93 7.94
N GLY A 119 -6.59 -27.22 8.11
CA GLY A 119 -5.86 -27.12 9.37
C GLY A 119 -6.22 -25.91 10.21
N SER A 120 -5.36 -25.57 11.16
CA SER A 120 -5.57 -24.48 12.13
C SER A 120 -4.67 -23.26 11.91
N ALA A 121 -3.66 -23.35 11.04
CA ALA A 121 -2.68 -22.29 10.82
C ALA A 121 -3.09 -21.31 9.72
N ALA A 122 -3.10 -20.03 10.06
CA ALA A 122 -3.45 -18.91 9.21
C ALA A 122 -2.33 -17.86 9.23
N THR A 123 -2.41 -16.92 8.30
CA THR A 123 -1.65 -15.67 8.37
C THR A 123 -2.00 -14.92 9.66
N CYS A 124 -1.00 -14.39 10.37
CA CYS A 124 -1.24 -13.55 11.53
C CYS A 124 -1.79 -12.18 11.13
N THR A 125 -2.83 -11.69 11.80
CA THR A 125 -3.33 -10.31 11.58
C THR A 125 -2.32 -9.25 11.99
N SER A 126 -1.31 -9.57 12.81
CA SER A 126 -0.20 -8.67 13.09
C SER A 126 0.73 -8.42 11.88
N GLN A 127 0.59 -9.20 10.80
CA GLN A 127 1.31 -9.03 9.52
C GLN A 127 0.58 -8.11 8.54
N ILE A 128 -0.24 -7.18 9.03
CA ILE A 128 -0.81 -6.09 8.23
C ILE A 128 0.27 -5.09 7.77
N PRO A 129 -0.01 -4.26 6.75
CA PRO A 129 0.84 -3.13 6.39
C PRO A 129 1.02 -2.14 7.55
N ILE A 130 2.19 -1.51 7.60
CA ILE A 130 2.59 -0.53 8.61
C ILE A 130 2.91 0.80 7.90
N ILE A 131 2.21 1.87 8.23
CA ILE A 131 2.51 3.21 7.73
C ILE A 131 3.63 3.82 8.59
N VAL A 132 4.77 4.17 7.99
CA VAL A 132 5.87 4.84 8.69
C VAL A 132 5.69 6.35 8.60
N ASN A 133 5.40 6.85 7.39
CA ASN A 133 5.08 8.24 7.10
C ASN A 133 4.41 8.33 5.71
N ASP A 134 4.18 9.56 5.21
CA ASP A 134 3.49 9.80 3.94
C ASP A 134 4.18 9.15 2.72
N ASN A 135 5.50 8.95 2.77
CA ASN A 135 6.31 8.46 1.65
C ASN A 135 6.87 7.05 1.88
N LEU A 136 6.78 6.50 3.09
CA LEU A 136 7.29 5.18 3.44
C LEU A 136 6.25 4.35 4.19
N ALA A 137 6.06 3.13 3.72
CA ALA A 137 5.32 2.10 4.44
C ALA A 137 6.02 0.76 4.32
N TYR A 138 5.64 -0.17 5.19
CA TYR A 138 6.10 -1.55 5.21
C TYR A 138 4.93 -2.50 5.03
N ALA A 139 5.17 -3.67 4.43
CA ALA A 139 4.17 -4.72 4.35
C ALA A 139 4.84 -6.10 4.20
N PHE A 140 4.02 -7.14 4.24
CA PHE A 140 4.41 -8.48 3.77
C PHE A 140 3.88 -8.69 2.36
N ALA A 141 4.49 -9.61 1.61
CA ALA A 141 4.06 -9.91 0.25
C ALA A 141 4.35 -11.36 -0.15
N ALA A 142 3.58 -11.83 -1.14
CA ALA A 142 4.01 -12.93 -1.99
C ALA A 142 4.96 -12.42 -3.09
N VAL A 143 6.15 -13.00 -3.18
CA VAL A 143 7.20 -12.58 -4.12
C VAL A 143 7.59 -13.75 -5.03
N PRO A 144 7.67 -13.56 -6.36
CA PRO A 144 8.12 -14.60 -7.27
C PRO A 144 9.55 -15.00 -6.97
N ALA A 145 9.83 -16.31 -6.98
CA ALA A 145 11.21 -16.79 -6.95
C ALA A 145 12.05 -16.19 -8.11
N SER A 146 11.43 -15.93 -9.27
CA SER A 146 12.07 -15.30 -10.44
C SER A 146 12.49 -13.84 -10.23
N ASN A 147 11.95 -13.16 -9.21
CA ASN A 147 12.40 -11.82 -8.80
C ASN A 147 13.52 -11.88 -7.75
N GLY A 148 14.11 -13.06 -7.52
CA GLY A 148 15.01 -13.33 -6.40
C GLY A 148 14.27 -13.53 -5.08
N GLY A 149 12.95 -13.75 -5.12
CA GLY A 149 12.10 -13.95 -3.94
C GLY A 149 12.59 -15.12 -3.08
N GLN A 150 13.02 -14.79 -1.87
CA GLN A 150 13.43 -15.75 -0.84
C GLN A 150 12.77 -15.38 0.48
N CYS A 151 12.40 -16.39 1.27
CA CYS A 151 11.74 -16.19 2.54
C CYS A 151 12.54 -15.28 3.48
N GLY A 152 11.92 -14.20 3.94
CA GLY A 152 12.53 -13.25 4.87
C GLY A 152 13.39 -12.19 4.20
N HIS A 153 13.49 -12.17 2.86
CA HIS A 153 14.14 -11.08 2.13
C HIS A 153 13.21 -9.89 1.96
N CYS A 154 13.79 -8.69 1.85
CA CYS A 154 13.02 -7.45 1.71
C CYS A 154 13.37 -6.68 0.45
N TYR A 155 12.35 -6.00 -0.10
CA TYR A 155 12.46 -5.23 -1.34
C TYR A 155 11.81 -3.87 -1.16
N ALA A 156 12.52 -2.81 -1.55
CA ALA A 156 11.97 -1.48 -1.64
C ALA A 156 11.29 -1.29 -3.01
N LEU A 157 9.97 -1.21 -3.01
CA LEU A 157 9.15 -0.94 -4.18
C LEU A 157 8.98 0.58 -4.32
N THR A 158 9.59 1.19 -5.33
CA THR A 158 9.42 2.62 -5.61
C THR A 158 8.39 2.80 -6.73
N PHE A 159 7.23 3.35 -6.39
CA PHE A 159 6.13 3.52 -7.35
C PHE A 159 6.43 4.64 -8.34
N ASP A 160 6.13 4.41 -9.61
CA ASP A 160 6.46 5.37 -10.70
C ASP A 160 5.30 6.32 -11.04
N GLY A 161 4.13 6.13 -10.43
CA GLY A 161 2.92 6.92 -10.68
C GLY A 161 2.01 6.36 -11.78
N THR A 162 2.35 5.20 -12.34
CA THR A 162 1.57 4.49 -13.36
C THR A 162 0.98 3.20 -12.78
N GLY A 163 0.05 2.57 -13.49
CA GLY A 163 -0.51 1.28 -13.10
C GLY A 163 -0.53 0.30 -14.26
N LYS A 164 -0.58 -0.99 -13.92
CA LYS A 164 -0.58 -2.07 -14.90
C LYS A 164 -1.83 -2.05 -15.79
N HIS A 165 -2.98 -1.75 -15.19
CA HIS A 165 -4.28 -1.78 -15.86
C HIS A 165 -4.86 -0.39 -16.09
N GLU A 166 -4.46 0.60 -15.30
CA GLU A 166 -4.94 1.98 -15.38
C GLU A 166 -3.85 2.99 -15.02
N ASN A 167 -3.82 4.13 -15.74
CA ASN A 167 -2.95 5.27 -15.45
C ASN A 167 -3.79 6.47 -14.99
N LYS A 168 -4.40 6.38 -13.81
CA LYS A 168 -5.31 7.40 -13.28
C LYS A 168 -4.76 8.08 -12.02
N ALA A 169 -5.48 9.08 -11.52
CA ALA A 169 -5.09 9.88 -10.37
C ALA A 169 -4.73 9.07 -9.10
N PRO A 170 -5.40 7.94 -8.78
CA PRO A 170 -4.98 7.08 -7.68
C PRO A 170 -3.52 6.62 -7.78
N GLN A 171 -3.11 6.06 -8.93
CA GLN A 171 -1.75 5.59 -9.18
C GLN A 171 -0.75 6.75 -9.23
N GLN A 172 -1.13 7.85 -9.88
CA GLN A 172 -0.27 9.05 -9.98
C GLN A 172 0.10 9.61 -8.60
N GLY A 173 -0.82 9.54 -7.64
CA GLY A 173 -0.59 9.96 -6.25
C GLY A 173 0.41 9.10 -5.46
N LEU A 174 0.86 7.97 -6.01
CA LEU A 174 1.91 7.13 -5.42
C LEU A 174 3.31 7.43 -5.93
N LYS A 175 3.46 8.26 -6.96
CA LYS A 175 4.77 8.51 -7.58
C LYS A 175 5.82 8.92 -6.53
N GLY A 176 6.92 8.16 -6.49
CA GLY A 176 8.05 8.38 -5.58
C GLY A 176 7.86 7.83 -4.16
N LYS A 177 6.66 7.37 -3.80
CA LYS A 177 6.47 6.64 -2.53
C LYS A 177 7.17 5.29 -2.58
N VAL A 178 7.66 4.86 -1.42
CA VAL A 178 8.37 3.60 -1.25
C VAL A 178 7.60 2.69 -0.31
N LEU A 179 7.30 1.47 -0.77
CA LEU A 179 6.77 0.38 0.05
C LEU A 179 7.87 -0.66 0.22
N VAL A 180 8.36 -0.88 1.44
CA VAL A 180 9.28 -2.00 1.70
C VAL A 180 8.46 -3.24 2.04
N VAL A 181 8.61 -4.29 1.24
CA VAL A 181 7.91 -5.55 1.47
C VAL A 181 8.88 -6.62 1.95
N MET A 182 8.45 -7.46 2.90
CA MET A 182 9.14 -8.70 3.26
C MET A 182 8.42 -9.91 2.66
N ALA A 183 9.18 -10.83 2.05
CA ALA A 183 8.63 -12.06 1.49
C ALA A 183 8.25 -13.05 2.60
N SER A 184 6.94 -13.18 2.85
CA SER A 184 6.33 -14.22 3.72
C SER A 184 5.72 -15.36 2.92
N ASN A 185 5.56 -15.17 1.62
CA ASN A 185 5.13 -16.19 0.69
C ASN A 185 5.99 -16.12 -0.57
N VAL A 186 6.44 -17.26 -1.06
CA VAL A 186 7.13 -17.39 -2.35
C VAL A 186 6.30 -18.32 -3.22
N GLY A 187 5.90 -17.81 -4.39
CA GLY A 187 5.09 -18.54 -5.37
C GLY A 187 5.85 -18.75 -6.68
N THR A 188 5.55 -19.85 -7.37
CA THR A 188 6.00 -20.12 -8.74
C THR A 188 4.99 -19.66 -9.80
N ASP A 189 3.80 -19.24 -9.35
CA ASP A 189 2.60 -18.89 -10.14
C ASP A 189 2.39 -17.37 -10.27
N VAL A 190 3.22 -16.56 -9.63
CA VAL A 190 3.19 -15.09 -9.73
C VAL A 190 4.04 -14.63 -10.92
N ALA A 191 3.49 -13.72 -11.72
CA ALA A 191 4.16 -13.23 -12.93
C ALA A 191 5.48 -12.53 -12.56
N GLN A 192 6.47 -12.63 -13.45
CA GLN A 192 7.74 -11.90 -13.26
C GLN A 192 7.46 -10.39 -13.04
N GLY A 193 8.11 -9.81 -12.03
CA GLY A 193 7.88 -8.43 -11.60
C GLY A 193 6.65 -8.18 -10.71
N GLN A 194 5.77 -9.16 -10.48
CA GLN A 194 4.62 -9.00 -9.60
C GLN A 194 5.03 -9.08 -8.13
N PHE A 195 4.51 -8.22 -7.27
CA PHE A 195 4.58 -8.33 -5.81
C PHE A 195 3.17 -8.31 -5.25
N ASP A 196 2.69 -9.42 -4.68
CA ASP A 196 1.34 -9.49 -4.15
C ASP A 196 1.31 -9.02 -2.70
N VAL A 197 0.94 -7.77 -2.47
CA VAL A 197 1.02 -7.15 -1.15
C VAL A 197 -0.09 -7.68 -0.26
N MET A 198 0.27 -8.13 0.94
CA MET A 198 -0.70 -8.61 1.92
C MET A 198 -1.49 -7.45 2.52
N ILE A 199 -2.77 -7.36 2.16
CA ILE A 199 -3.67 -6.30 2.58
C ILE A 199 -5.04 -6.92 2.86
N PRO A 200 -5.55 -6.92 4.11
CA PRO A 200 -6.91 -7.37 4.40
C PRO A 200 -7.94 -6.69 3.48
N GLY A 201 -8.79 -7.49 2.85
CA GLY A 201 -9.77 -7.02 1.86
C GLY A 201 -9.18 -6.83 0.45
N GLY A 202 -7.95 -7.24 0.21
CA GLY A 202 -7.29 -7.23 -1.12
C GLY A 202 -7.82 -8.29 -2.10
N GLY A 203 -8.66 -9.22 -1.63
CA GLY A 203 -9.16 -10.36 -2.38
C GLY A 203 -8.47 -11.65 -1.94
N VAL A 204 -9.22 -12.74 -1.89
CA VAL A 204 -8.74 -14.04 -1.42
C VAL A 204 -7.97 -14.79 -2.51
N GLY A 205 -8.21 -14.49 -3.79
CA GLY A 205 -7.56 -15.15 -4.91
C GLY A 205 -8.01 -16.60 -5.05
N ILE A 206 -7.05 -17.50 -5.30
CA ILE A 206 -7.32 -18.92 -5.58
C ILE A 206 -7.86 -19.65 -4.35
N TYR A 207 -7.33 -19.32 -3.16
CA TYR A 207 -7.69 -19.96 -1.91
C TYR A 207 -8.55 -19.02 -1.06
N ASN A 208 -9.38 -19.56 -0.17
CA ASN A 208 -10.15 -18.76 0.77
C ASN A 208 -10.19 -19.43 2.14
N GLY A 209 -9.20 -19.12 2.97
CA GLY A 209 -9.14 -19.53 4.37
C GLY A 209 -9.85 -18.56 5.32
N CYS A 210 -10.42 -17.46 4.82
CA CYS A 210 -10.92 -16.37 5.65
C CYS A 210 -12.31 -16.61 6.27
N ALA A 211 -13.02 -17.66 5.84
CA ALA A 211 -14.39 -17.95 6.28
C ALA A 211 -14.54 -18.02 7.81
N ASN A 212 -13.50 -18.46 8.52
CA ASN A 212 -13.52 -18.64 9.98
C ASN A 212 -12.92 -17.46 10.77
N MET A 213 -12.57 -16.35 10.10
CA MET A 213 -12.03 -15.16 10.77
C MET A 213 -13.11 -14.29 11.43
N GLY A 214 -14.40 -14.55 11.16
CA GLY A 214 -15.49 -13.72 11.65
C GLY A 214 -15.59 -12.35 10.98
N TRP A 215 -14.94 -12.18 9.82
CA TRP A 215 -15.02 -10.99 8.98
C TRP A 215 -16.23 -11.03 8.04
N GLY A 216 -16.64 -9.87 7.54
CA GLY A 216 -17.67 -9.75 6.51
C GLY A 216 -17.18 -10.21 5.13
N ASP A 217 -18.00 -9.94 4.11
CA ASP A 217 -17.65 -10.20 2.71
C ASP A 217 -16.38 -9.44 2.30
N MET A 218 -15.35 -10.18 1.86
CA MET A 218 -14.04 -9.63 1.46
C MET A 218 -14.06 -8.98 0.06
N GLY A 219 -15.22 -8.93 -0.58
CA GLY A 219 -15.44 -8.39 -1.93
C GLY A 219 -15.08 -9.39 -3.01
N LYS A 220 -14.87 -8.90 -4.23
CA LYS A 220 -14.44 -9.74 -5.36
C LYS A 220 -13.28 -10.68 -5.02
N GLN A 221 -13.39 -11.92 -5.52
CA GLN A 221 -12.36 -12.96 -5.36
C GLN A 221 -10.95 -12.44 -5.70
N TYR A 222 -10.80 -11.77 -6.84
CA TYR A 222 -9.57 -11.08 -7.23
C TYR A 222 -9.76 -9.56 -7.13
N GLY A 223 -8.90 -8.90 -6.35
CA GLY A 223 -8.90 -7.45 -6.18
C GLY A 223 -9.77 -6.92 -5.04
N GLY A 224 -10.63 -7.78 -4.46
CA GLY A 224 -11.32 -7.56 -3.19
C GLY A 224 -12.19 -6.30 -3.16
N LEU A 225 -12.23 -5.67 -1.98
CA LEU A 225 -13.05 -4.49 -1.70
C LEU A 225 -12.73 -3.32 -2.63
N LEU A 226 -11.47 -3.16 -3.04
CA LEU A 226 -11.11 -2.10 -3.99
C LEU A 226 -11.72 -2.37 -5.37
N SER A 227 -11.74 -3.62 -5.85
CA SER A 227 -12.34 -3.91 -7.16
C SER A 227 -13.86 -3.88 -7.16
N ASP A 228 -14.52 -4.08 -6.02
CA ASP A 228 -15.92 -3.69 -5.88
C ASP A 228 -16.09 -2.17 -6.04
N CYS A 229 -15.26 -1.40 -5.33
CA CYS A 229 -15.32 0.06 -5.37
C CYS A 229 -14.97 0.64 -6.74
N GLU A 230 -14.08 0.00 -7.49
CA GLU A 230 -13.77 0.38 -8.87
C GLU A 230 -15.00 0.24 -9.78
N ASP A 231 -15.79 -0.83 -9.61
CA ASP A 231 -17.05 -1.03 -10.33
C ASP A 231 -18.14 -0.05 -9.87
N GLU A 232 -18.34 0.11 -8.56
CA GLU A 232 -19.36 0.99 -7.98
C GLU A 232 -19.14 2.46 -8.36
N VAL A 233 -17.89 2.92 -8.32
CA VAL A 233 -17.52 4.30 -8.70
C VAL A 233 -17.48 4.48 -10.22
N GLY A 234 -17.12 3.42 -10.93
CA GLY A 234 -16.91 3.42 -12.37
C GLY A 234 -15.60 4.06 -12.81
N TYR A 235 -15.34 3.99 -14.12
CA TYR A 235 -14.06 4.35 -14.74
C TYR A 235 -14.08 5.69 -15.49
N SER A 236 -15.24 6.34 -15.60
CA SER A 236 -15.41 7.62 -16.32
C SER A 236 -14.90 8.82 -15.52
N LYS A 237 -14.91 8.75 -14.18
CA LYS A 237 -14.38 9.81 -13.31
C LYS A 237 -12.87 9.94 -13.48
N THR A 238 -12.37 11.15 -13.27
CA THR A 238 -10.93 11.48 -13.37
C THR A 238 -10.48 12.35 -12.20
N GLY A 239 -9.16 12.55 -12.09
CA GLY A 239 -8.57 13.48 -11.12
C GLY A 239 -8.86 13.14 -9.66
N SER A 240 -8.88 14.18 -8.81
CA SER A 240 -9.14 14.06 -7.37
C SER A 240 -10.54 13.52 -7.07
N ALA A 241 -11.54 13.83 -7.90
CA ALA A 241 -12.91 13.34 -7.71
C ALA A 241 -13.00 11.80 -7.80
N LEU A 242 -12.29 11.18 -8.75
CA LEU A 242 -12.16 9.72 -8.81
C LEU A 242 -11.49 9.17 -7.55
N THR A 243 -10.36 9.75 -7.18
CA THR A 243 -9.55 9.30 -6.04
C THR A 243 -10.38 9.35 -4.76
N SER A 244 -11.02 10.48 -4.46
CA SER A 244 -11.88 10.65 -3.30
C SER A 244 -13.06 9.67 -3.30
N ALA A 245 -13.71 9.42 -4.44
CA ALA A 245 -14.82 8.48 -4.53
C ALA A 245 -14.38 7.04 -4.20
N ARG A 246 -13.26 6.57 -4.77
CA ARG A 246 -12.71 5.24 -4.47
C ARG A 246 -12.28 5.11 -3.01
N LYS A 247 -11.61 6.13 -2.46
CA LYS A 247 -11.20 6.16 -1.04
C LYS A 247 -12.39 6.11 -0.08
N THR A 248 -13.44 6.88 -0.36
CA THR A 248 -14.67 6.88 0.46
C THR A 248 -15.38 5.52 0.42
N CYS A 249 -15.53 4.94 -0.77
CA CYS A 249 -16.11 3.60 -0.91
C CYS A 249 -15.31 2.57 -0.13
N LEU A 250 -13.99 2.53 -0.32
CA LEU A 250 -13.13 1.53 0.29
C LEU A 250 -13.08 1.69 1.82
N THR A 251 -13.01 2.92 2.32
CA THR A 251 -13.06 3.21 3.77
C THR A 251 -14.35 2.67 4.40
N LYS A 252 -15.50 2.90 3.76
CA LYS A 252 -16.80 2.39 4.22
C LYS A 252 -16.80 0.86 4.27
N LYS A 253 -16.32 0.20 3.21
CA LYS A 253 -16.23 -1.27 3.15
C LYS A 253 -15.28 -1.83 4.21
N CYS A 254 -14.08 -1.28 4.37
CA CYS A 254 -13.14 -1.68 5.43
C CYS A 254 -13.78 -1.61 6.83
N ASN A 255 -14.46 -0.50 7.15
CA ASN A 255 -15.12 -0.33 8.43
C ASN A 255 -16.22 -1.36 8.70
N SER A 256 -16.97 -1.74 7.66
CA SER A 256 -18.04 -2.72 7.75
C SER A 256 -17.52 -4.17 7.83
N VAL A 257 -16.59 -4.53 6.95
CA VAL A 257 -16.10 -5.92 6.80
C VAL A 257 -15.29 -6.34 8.02
N PHE A 258 -14.47 -5.44 8.55
CA PHE A 258 -13.60 -5.70 9.70
C PHE A 258 -14.15 -5.07 10.98
N ALA A 259 -15.48 -4.90 11.11
CA ALA A 259 -16.10 -4.25 12.26
C ALA A 259 -15.61 -4.81 13.61
N ASN A 260 -15.43 -6.14 13.66
CA ASN A 260 -15.03 -6.92 14.83
C ASN A 260 -13.52 -7.15 14.97
N ASP A 261 -12.69 -6.64 14.05
CA ASP A 261 -11.24 -6.82 14.06
C ASP A 261 -10.54 -5.49 13.74
N ALA A 262 -10.13 -4.78 14.78
CA ALA A 262 -9.51 -3.46 14.63
C ALA A 262 -8.17 -3.52 13.88
N VAL A 263 -7.41 -4.61 14.03
CA VAL A 263 -6.10 -4.77 13.38
C VAL A 263 -6.30 -5.03 11.89
N ALA A 264 -7.16 -5.98 11.52
CA ALA A 264 -7.46 -6.22 10.10
C ALA A 264 -8.07 -4.98 9.42
N LYS A 265 -8.90 -4.22 10.15
CA LYS A 265 -9.45 -2.94 9.68
C LYS A 265 -8.37 -1.91 9.37
N GLU A 266 -7.38 -1.75 10.25
CA GLU A 266 -6.23 -0.88 10.02
C GLU A 266 -5.48 -1.29 8.76
N GLY A 267 -5.20 -2.58 8.60
CA GLY A 267 -4.58 -3.13 7.40
C GLY A 267 -5.39 -2.90 6.12
N CYS A 268 -6.73 -2.97 6.18
CA CYS A 268 -7.59 -2.63 5.03
C CYS A 268 -7.53 -1.14 4.70
N LEU A 269 -7.58 -0.28 5.72
CA LEU A 269 -7.56 1.17 5.55
C LEU A 269 -6.25 1.68 4.95
N PHE A 270 -5.14 0.95 5.08
CA PHE A 270 -3.89 1.21 4.35
C PHE A 270 -4.12 1.33 2.84
N LEU A 271 -4.96 0.46 2.26
CA LEU A 271 -5.26 0.48 0.83
C LEU A 271 -6.03 1.74 0.41
N ALA A 272 -6.96 2.20 1.24
CA ALA A 272 -7.69 3.43 1.00
C ALA A 272 -6.81 4.67 1.23
N THR A 273 -5.95 4.65 2.23
CA THR A 273 -5.24 5.85 2.69
C THR A 273 -3.89 6.01 2.02
N TRP A 274 -2.90 5.21 2.43
CA TRP A 274 -1.50 5.34 2.01
C TRP A 274 -1.29 4.92 0.56
N MET A 275 -1.91 3.81 0.14
CA MET A 275 -1.92 3.33 -1.25
C MET A 275 -2.87 4.13 -2.15
N ASN A 276 -3.54 5.15 -1.61
CA ASN A 276 -4.36 6.10 -2.37
C ASN A 276 -5.50 5.46 -3.19
N ALA A 277 -6.01 4.30 -2.76
CA ALA A 277 -6.96 3.47 -3.51
C ALA A 277 -6.50 3.17 -4.95
N ALA A 278 -5.18 3.01 -5.15
CA ALA A 278 -4.59 2.69 -6.44
C ALA A 278 -4.70 1.19 -6.74
N GLY A 279 -5.36 0.87 -7.84
CA GLY A 279 -5.38 -0.47 -8.40
C GLY A 279 -4.08 -0.78 -9.14
N ASN A 280 -3.37 -1.80 -8.69
CA ASN A 280 -2.19 -2.38 -9.34
C ASN A 280 -1.11 -1.38 -9.82
N PRO A 281 -0.53 -0.56 -8.92
CA PRO A 281 0.48 0.41 -9.29
C PRO A 281 1.79 -0.25 -9.75
N ASN A 282 2.41 0.32 -10.78
CA ASN A 282 3.73 -0.10 -11.26
C ASN A 282 4.83 0.45 -10.34
N HIS A 283 5.94 -0.28 -10.28
CA HIS A 283 7.10 0.10 -9.48
C HIS A 283 8.41 -0.41 -10.10
N THR A 284 9.51 0.18 -9.62
CA THR A 284 10.81 -0.49 -9.63
C THR A 284 11.03 -1.16 -8.27
N TYR A 285 11.82 -2.22 -8.21
CA TYR A 285 12.19 -2.86 -6.95
C TYR A 285 13.70 -3.04 -6.83
N ARG A 286 14.19 -2.96 -5.60
CA ARG A 286 15.57 -3.29 -5.22
C ARG A 286 15.58 -3.95 -3.86
N GLU A 287 16.39 -4.98 -3.71
CA GLU A 287 16.58 -5.67 -2.43
C GLU A 287 17.25 -4.75 -1.38
N VAL A 288 16.75 -4.83 -0.16
CA VAL A 288 17.19 -4.03 1.00
C VAL A 288 17.29 -4.91 2.24
N LYS A 289 18.05 -4.46 3.24
CA LYS A 289 17.98 -5.07 4.57
C LYS A 289 16.58 -4.90 5.15
N CYS A 290 16.09 -5.95 5.78
CA CYS A 290 14.76 -5.94 6.37
C CYS A 290 14.67 -5.01 7.60
N PRO A 291 13.71 -4.06 7.59
CA PRO A 291 13.41 -3.22 8.75
C PRO A 291 13.08 -4.04 9.99
N ALA A 292 13.47 -3.54 11.17
CA ALA A 292 13.19 -4.19 12.45
C ALA A 292 11.68 -4.38 12.70
N ALA A 293 10.85 -3.43 12.26
CA ALA A 293 9.40 -3.52 12.38
C ALA A 293 8.82 -4.75 11.63
N LEU A 294 9.33 -5.05 10.43
CA LEU A 294 8.93 -6.25 9.69
C LEU A 294 9.49 -7.52 10.35
N LYS A 295 10.76 -7.53 10.75
CA LYS A 295 11.36 -8.69 11.45
C LYS A 295 10.66 -9.03 12.77
N ALA A 296 10.09 -8.04 13.45
CA ALA A 296 9.35 -8.27 14.69
C ALA A 296 8.01 -8.98 14.44
N GLN A 297 7.42 -8.85 13.25
CA GLN A 297 6.15 -9.47 12.85
C GLN A 297 6.32 -10.71 11.96
N TYR A 298 7.51 -10.89 11.40
CA TYR A 298 7.92 -12.12 10.73
C TYR A 298 7.99 -13.26 11.72
#